data_AF-A0A3N2KJG3-F1
#
_entry.id   AF-A0A3N2KJG3-F1
#
_cell.length_a   1.000
_cell.length_b   1.000
_cell.length_c   1.000
_cell.angle_alpha   90.00
_cell.angle_beta   90.00
_cell.angle_gamma   90.00
#
_symmetry.space_group_name_H-M   'P 1'
#
loop_
_entity.id
_entity.type
_entity.pdbx_description
1 polymer ?
#
loop_
_entity_poly.entity_id
_entity_poly.type
_entity_poly.pdbx_seq_one_letter_code
_entity_poly.pdbx_strand_id
1 'polypeptide(L)'
;MDSSERANVDIQIVTAKRYPRNLKRSIENAIVMATLDVETADKMGYALNRGGKPITGPSVHLAKLIVAQYGNMRIDARVIAINEREVVSRGMAWDLESNNAYAVEVRRSIIGKNGRFSDDMITVTGNAANAIALRNAVFAVIPGAIVDKVYRAAQQTITGDLSDENKLIQSREKAIKYFNEQYGITEEEVIKLCGKYTKAQICASEIALLRGMMQALRDGDTTVEDLMSPIRNSKEAKSSKLTEMASRAAAKGAKKTTAKPVEESEDAAKETVDTETGEVKTTDSGEPMQAPNPQI
;
A
#
# COMPACT_ATOMS: atom_id res chain seq x y z
N MET A 1 23.81 -23.53 17.18
CA MET A 1 24.56 -23.06 15.99
C MET A 1 25.76 -23.95 15.83
N ASP A 2 25.85 -24.58 14.68
CA ASP A 2 27.02 -25.36 14.29
C ASP A 2 28.26 -24.43 14.23
N SER A 3 29.46 -24.96 14.46
CA SER A 3 30.72 -24.18 14.46
C SER A 3 30.88 -23.40 13.15
N SER A 4 30.46 -24.02 12.04
CA SER A 4 30.44 -23.45 10.70
C SER A 4 29.51 -22.24 10.55
N GLU A 5 28.32 -22.28 11.16
CA GLU A 5 27.36 -21.17 11.11
C GLU A 5 27.88 -19.95 11.85
N ARG A 6 28.48 -20.16 13.02
CA ARG A 6 29.10 -19.09 13.81
C ARG A 6 30.22 -18.42 13.02
N ALA A 7 31.13 -19.20 12.44
CA ALA A 7 32.22 -18.67 11.62
C ALA A 7 31.69 -17.86 10.42
N ASN A 8 30.64 -18.34 9.75
CA ASN A 8 30.03 -17.61 8.63
C ASN A 8 29.39 -16.29 9.05
N VAL A 9 28.72 -16.24 10.19
CA VAL A 9 28.15 -14.99 10.74
C VAL A 9 29.26 -14.03 11.14
N ASP A 10 30.28 -14.52 11.85
CA ASP A 10 31.38 -13.69 12.34
C ASP A 10 32.16 -13.05 11.18
N ILE A 11 32.48 -13.82 10.12
CA ILE A 11 33.18 -13.31 8.94
C ILE A 11 32.38 -12.20 8.25
N GLN A 12 31.06 -12.33 8.18
CA GLN A 12 30.19 -11.33 7.55
C GLN A 12 30.15 -10.03 8.34
N ILE A 13 29.97 -10.11 9.66
CA ILE A 13 29.95 -8.94 10.55
C ILE A 13 31.33 -8.26 10.54
N VAL A 14 32.42 -9.04 10.64
CA VAL A 14 33.79 -8.50 10.61
C VAL A 14 34.06 -7.79 9.27
N THR A 15 33.63 -8.37 8.15
CA THR A 15 33.81 -7.75 6.83
C THR A 15 33.02 -6.45 6.72
N ALA A 16 31.76 -6.43 7.17
CA ALA A 16 30.93 -5.23 7.17
C ALA A 16 31.54 -4.10 8.03
N LYS A 17 32.08 -4.44 9.22
CA LYS A 17 32.77 -3.48 10.09
C LYS A 17 34.11 -2.99 9.51
N ARG A 18 34.80 -3.84 8.74
CA ARG A 18 36.07 -3.47 8.07
C ARG A 18 35.83 -2.52 6.90
N TYR A 19 34.70 -2.66 6.20
CA TYR A 19 34.33 -1.85 5.05
C TYR A 19 32.99 -1.15 5.31
N PRO A 20 32.96 -0.16 6.21
CA PRO A 20 31.73 0.54 6.56
C PRO A 20 31.18 1.31 5.36
N ARG A 21 29.85 1.45 5.30
CA ARG A 21 29.20 2.19 4.21
C ARG A 21 29.48 3.68 4.28
N ASN A 22 29.43 4.33 3.11
CA ASN A 22 29.37 5.79 3.04
C ASN A 22 27.90 6.21 2.89
N LEU A 23 27.28 6.62 3.99
CA LEU A 23 25.84 6.91 4.03
C LEU A 23 25.42 7.99 3.02
N LYS A 24 26.21 9.05 2.88
CA LYS A 24 25.93 10.13 1.93
C LYS A 24 25.89 9.59 0.50
N ARG A 25 26.93 8.86 0.10
CA ARG A 25 27.02 8.25 -1.23
C ARG A 25 25.90 7.25 -1.49
N SER A 26 25.55 6.43 -0.48
CA SER A 26 24.44 5.47 -0.59
C SER A 26 23.10 6.17 -0.86
N ILE A 27 22.83 7.27 -0.17
CA ILE A 27 21.60 8.06 -0.37
C ILE A 27 21.62 8.73 -1.75
N GLU A 28 22.73 9.36 -2.15
CA GLU A 28 22.86 10.03 -3.44
C GLU A 28 22.69 9.05 -4.60
N ASN A 29 23.33 7.88 -4.54
CA ASN A 29 23.15 6.83 -5.53
C ASN A 29 21.70 6.34 -5.58
N ALA A 30 21.07 6.13 -4.43
CA ALA A 30 19.68 5.69 -4.39
C ALA A 30 18.74 6.72 -5.03
N ILE A 31 18.96 8.01 -4.81
CA ILE A 31 18.21 9.08 -5.47
C ILE A 31 18.43 9.02 -6.98
N VAL A 32 19.68 9.02 -7.45
CA VAL A 32 20.01 8.99 -8.89
C VAL A 32 19.34 7.80 -9.58
N MET A 33 19.38 6.62 -8.98
CA MET A 33 18.77 5.42 -9.54
C MET A 33 17.24 5.47 -9.50
N ALA A 34 16.65 6.01 -8.44
CA ALA A 34 15.19 6.13 -8.30
C ALA A 34 14.60 7.21 -9.23
N THR A 35 15.41 8.16 -9.68
CA THR A 35 15.00 9.29 -10.54
C THR A 35 15.58 9.21 -11.94
N LEU A 36 16.07 8.04 -12.37
CA LEU A 36 16.73 7.87 -13.67
C LEU A 36 15.80 8.25 -14.83
N ASP A 37 14.53 7.87 -14.69
CA ASP A 37 13.46 8.16 -15.62
C ASP A 37 12.10 8.08 -14.89
N VAL A 38 11.05 8.57 -15.53
CA VAL A 38 9.70 8.64 -14.93
C VAL A 38 9.12 7.24 -14.68
N GLU A 39 9.40 6.26 -15.53
CA GLU A 39 8.89 4.89 -15.40
C GLU A 39 9.50 4.18 -14.18
N THR A 40 10.81 4.36 -13.98
CA THR A 40 11.51 3.87 -12.80
C THR A 40 11.00 4.57 -11.53
N ALA A 41 10.81 5.88 -11.58
CA ALA A 41 10.31 6.65 -10.45
C ALA A 41 8.89 6.20 -10.02
N ASP A 42 8.01 5.92 -10.98
CA ASP A 42 6.64 5.46 -10.74
C ASP A 42 6.61 4.15 -9.92
N LYS A 43 7.51 3.22 -10.23
CA LYS A 43 7.64 1.93 -9.51
C LYS A 43 8.09 2.08 -8.05
N MET A 44 8.61 3.24 -7.64
CA MET A 44 9.07 3.48 -6.27
C MET A 44 7.90 3.71 -5.29
N GLY A 45 6.72 4.04 -5.80
CA GLY A 45 5.48 4.09 -5.04
C GLY A 45 4.63 2.83 -5.22
N TYR A 46 3.71 2.60 -4.30
CA TYR A 46 2.57 1.72 -4.53
C TYR A 46 1.29 2.46 -4.18
N ALA A 47 0.18 2.00 -4.75
CA ALA A 47 -1.16 2.44 -4.41
C ALA A 47 -2.07 1.23 -4.26
N LEU A 48 -2.82 1.16 -3.18
CA LEU A 48 -3.84 0.14 -2.94
C LEU A 48 -5.13 0.79 -2.49
N ASN A 49 -6.23 0.53 -3.19
CA ASN A 49 -7.54 1.00 -2.75
C ASN A 49 -8.12 0.06 -1.70
N ARG A 50 -8.35 0.58 -0.48
CA ARG A 50 -8.99 -0.17 0.61
C ARG A 50 -10.11 0.64 1.23
N GLY A 51 -11.32 0.06 1.26
CA GLY A 51 -12.51 0.75 1.79
C GLY A 51 -12.84 2.06 1.06
N GLY A 52 -12.52 2.16 -0.24
CA GLY A 52 -12.75 3.37 -1.04
C GLY A 52 -11.71 4.49 -0.84
N LYS A 53 -10.66 4.26 -0.04
CA LYS A 53 -9.54 5.20 0.12
C LYS A 53 -8.26 4.62 -0.48
N PRO A 54 -7.52 5.39 -1.29
CA PRO A 54 -6.20 4.98 -1.76
C PRO A 54 -5.20 5.05 -0.60
N ILE A 55 -4.55 3.93 -0.32
CA ILE A 55 -3.39 3.84 0.55
C ILE A 55 -2.17 3.90 -0.36
N THR A 56 -1.30 4.88 -0.14
CA THR A 56 -0.08 5.06 -0.93
C THR A 56 1.14 5.03 -0.02
N GLY A 57 2.28 4.64 -0.58
CA GLY A 57 3.52 4.66 0.17
C GLY A 57 4.71 4.14 -0.63
N PRO A 58 5.87 4.01 0.05
CA PRO A 58 7.08 3.45 -0.55
C PRO A 58 6.88 1.98 -0.92
N SER A 59 7.31 1.59 -2.11
CA SER A 59 7.12 0.22 -2.63
C SER A 59 8.23 -0.75 -2.22
N VAL A 60 8.02 -2.03 -2.51
CA VAL A 60 9.10 -3.04 -2.40
C VAL A 60 10.24 -2.77 -3.37
N HIS A 61 9.99 -2.14 -4.52
CA HIS A 61 11.05 -1.78 -5.47
C HIS A 61 11.95 -0.71 -4.88
N LEU A 62 11.38 0.28 -4.20
CA LEU A 62 12.16 1.27 -3.44
C LEU A 62 12.99 0.58 -2.35
N ALA A 63 12.41 -0.35 -1.59
CA ALA A 63 13.13 -1.10 -0.57
C ALA A 63 14.34 -1.85 -1.16
N LYS A 64 14.15 -2.58 -2.27
CA LYS A 64 15.22 -3.31 -2.98
C LYS A 64 16.29 -2.36 -3.51
N LEU A 65 15.89 -1.24 -4.09
CA LEU A 65 16.82 -0.22 -4.62
C LEU A 65 17.67 0.38 -3.50
N ILE A 66 17.04 0.76 -2.38
CA ILE A 66 17.77 1.28 -1.22
C ILE A 66 18.74 0.22 -0.71
N VAL A 67 18.33 -1.02 -0.51
CA VAL A 67 19.23 -2.10 -0.04
C VAL A 67 20.44 -2.27 -0.95
N ALA A 68 20.25 -2.22 -2.28
CA ALA A 68 21.34 -2.33 -3.24
C ALA A 68 22.38 -1.20 -3.11
N GLN A 69 21.99 -0.01 -2.63
CA GLN A 69 22.89 1.13 -2.43
C GLN A 69 23.36 1.30 -0.98
N TYR A 70 22.57 0.84 0.00
CA TYR A 70 22.85 1.00 1.42
C TYR A 70 24.08 0.21 1.85
N GLY A 71 24.27 -0.98 1.25
CA GLY A 71 25.43 -1.84 1.51
C GLY A 71 25.35 -2.54 2.86
N ASN A 72 26.16 -3.60 3.03
CA ASN A 72 26.25 -4.36 4.29
C ASN A 72 24.90 -4.88 4.83
N MET A 73 23.94 -5.15 3.94
CA MET A 73 22.61 -5.65 4.27
C MET A 73 22.45 -7.11 3.82
N ARG A 74 21.70 -7.89 4.61
CA ARG A 74 21.11 -9.17 4.22
C ARG A 74 19.61 -9.06 4.27
N ILE A 75 18.95 -9.50 3.22
CA ILE A 75 17.50 -9.54 3.16
C ILE A 75 17.05 -10.91 2.66
N ASP A 76 15.94 -11.40 3.19
CA ASP A 76 15.28 -12.64 2.76
C ASP A 76 13.77 -12.43 2.82
N ALA A 77 13.05 -13.05 1.89
CA ALA A 77 11.60 -13.17 1.99
C ALA A 77 11.13 -14.46 1.34
N ARG A 78 10.35 -15.23 2.08
CA ARG A 78 9.82 -16.51 1.61
C ARG A 78 8.47 -16.82 2.21
N VAL A 79 7.66 -17.56 1.44
CA VAL A 79 6.44 -18.17 1.95
C VAL A 79 6.86 -19.29 2.90
N ILE A 80 6.46 -19.20 4.16
CA ILE A 80 6.80 -20.18 5.19
C ILE A 80 5.66 -21.17 5.44
N ALA A 81 4.42 -20.80 5.10
CA ALA A 81 3.26 -21.68 5.22
C ALA A 81 2.17 -21.29 4.21
N ILE A 82 1.45 -22.31 3.72
CA ILE A 82 0.19 -22.17 2.99
C ILE A 82 -0.83 -22.99 3.75
N ASN A 83 -1.78 -22.31 4.39
CA ASN A 83 -2.80 -22.91 5.24
C ASN A 83 -4.11 -23.12 4.46
N GLU A 84 -5.17 -23.52 5.15
CA GLU A 84 -6.51 -23.69 4.55
C GLU A 84 -7.13 -22.37 4.07
N ARG A 85 -6.80 -21.25 4.72
CA ARG A 85 -7.46 -19.95 4.49
C ARG A 85 -6.50 -18.81 4.19
N GLU A 86 -5.20 -19.01 4.40
CA GLU A 86 -4.21 -17.95 4.24
C GLU A 86 -2.85 -18.47 3.74
N VAL A 87 -2.07 -17.56 3.16
CA VAL A 87 -0.64 -17.73 2.92
C VAL A 87 0.13 -16.85 3.90
N VAL A 88 1.18 -17.41 4.50
CA VAL A 88 2.06 -16.73 5.46
C VAL A 88 3.43 -16.56 4.84
N SER A 89 3.87 -15.31 4.72
CA SER A 89 5.20 -14.96 4.27
C SER A 89 6.00 -14.35 5.40
N ARG A 90 7.29 -14.69 5.48
CA ARG A 90 8.23 -14.08 6.40
C ARG A 90 9.25 -13.26 5.63
N GLY A 91 9.39 -12.00 6.00
CA GLY A 91 10.44 -11.10 5.55
C GLY A 91 11.48 -10.90 6.65
N MET A 92 12.74 -10.80 6.27
CA MET A 92 13.86 -10.52 7.17
C MET A 92 14.78 -9.49 6.54
N ALA A 93 15.28 -8.58 7.36
CA ALA A 93 16.35 -7.68 7.01
C ALA A 93 17.36 -7.63 8.16
N TRP A 94 18.64 -7.61 7.82
CA TRP A 94 19.73 -7.54 8.78
C TRP A 94 20.83 -6.62 8.25
N ASP A 95 21.04 -5.53 8.98
CA ASP A 95 22.20 -4.68 8.81
C ASP A 95 23.40 -5.31 9.54
N LEU A 96 24.38 -5.79 8.78
CA LEU A 96 25.58 -6.45 9.30
C LEU A 96 26.56 -5.48 9.97
N GLU A 97 26.53 -4.18 9.61
CA GLU A 97 27.44 -3.17 10.14
C GLU A 97 26.97 -2.68 11.51
N SER A 98 25.69 -2.36 11.64
CA SER A 98 25.07 -1.94 12.91
C SER A 98 24.60 -3.13 13.75
N ASN A 99 24.62 -4.34 13.18
CA ASN A 99 24.06 -5.56 13.75
C ASN A 99 22.58 -5.44 14.16
N ASN A 100 21.79 -4.67 13.39
CA ASN A 100 20.35 -4.53 13.62
C ASN A 100 19.59 -5.49 12.71
N ALA A 101 18.81 -6.39 13.27
CA ALA A 101 18.04 -7.37 12.53
C ALA A 101 16.55 -7.29 12.88
N TYR A 102 15.71 -7.43 11.87
CA TYR A 102 14.27 -7.44 12.02
C TYR A 102 13.66 -8.52 11.14
N ALA A 103 12.66 -9.21 11.68
CA ALA A 103 11.87 -10.18 10.95
C ALA A 103 10.38 -9.96 11.23
N VAL A 104 9.56 -10.08 10.20
CA VAL A 104 8.11 -9.91 10.29
C VAL A 104 7.40 -10.93 9.43
N GLU A 105 6.24 -11.36 9.91
CA GLU A 105 5.34 -12.23 9.17
C GLU A 105 4.14 -11.44 8.65
N VAL A 106 3.79 -11.67 7.39
CA VAL A 106 2.63 -11.08 6.74
C VAL A 106 1.71 -12.21 6.30
N ARG A 107 0.44 -12.09 6.66
CA ARG A 107 -0.61 -13.07 6.34
C ARG A 107 -1.57 -12.48 5.31
N ARG A 108 -1.91 -13.27 4.29
CA ARG A 108 -2.89 -12.88 3.28
C ARG A 108 -3.92 -13.98 3.11
N SER A 109 -5.20 -13.62 3.17
CA SER A 109 -6.30 -14.53 2.87
C SER A 109 -6.19 -15.06 1.44
N ILE A 110 -6.42 -16.36 1.29
CA ILE A 110 -6.59 -17.06 0.00
C ILE A 110 -8.03 -17.53 -0.19
N ILE A 111 -8.96 -16.98 0.60
CA ILE A 111 -10.40 -17.18 0.45
C ILE A 111 -10.99 -15.95 -0.24
N GLY A 112 -11.52 -16.16 -1.45
CA GLY A 112 -12.26 -15.17 -2.22
C GLY A 112 -13.77 -15.33 -2.10
N LYS A 113 -14.50 -14.52 -2.87
CA LYS A 113 -15.98 -14.57 -2.94
C LYS A 113 -16.51 -15.92 -3.40
N ASN A 114 -15.74 -16.63 -4.24
CA ASN A 114 -16.14 -17.91 -4.84
C ASN A 114 -15.52 -19.11 -4.11
N GLY A 115 -14.98 -18.92 -2.91
CA GLY A 115 -14.27 -19.95 -2.15
C GLY A 115 -12.75 -19.80 -2.23
N ARG A 116 -12.02 -20.90 -2.00
CA ARG A 116 -10.54 -20.91 -1.99
C ARG A 116 -10.00 -20.59 -3.38
N PHE A 117 -8.92 -19.81 -3.43
CA PHE A 117 -8.17 -19.53 -4.65
C PHE A 117 -7.57 -20.80 -5.27
N SER A 118 -7.38 -20.78 -6.59
CA SER A 118 -6.60 -21.79 -7.31
C SER A 118 -5.12 -21.75 -6.91
N ASP A 119 -4.37 -22.82 -7.17
CA ASP A 119 -2.95 -22.91 -6.84
C ASP A 119 -2.11 -21.79 -7.49
N ASP A 120 -2.43 -21.41 -8.73
CA ASP A 120 -1.80 -20.28 -9.41
C ASP A 120 -2.08 -18.96 -8.67
N MET A 121 -3.33 -18.74 -8.26
CA MET A 121 -3.71 -17.54 -7.52
C MET A 121 -3.13 -17.51 -6.10
N ILE A 122 -2.97 -18.67 -5.45
CA ILE A 122 -2.27 -18.80 -4.17
C ILE A 122 -0.80 -18.41 -4.35
N THR A 123 -0.15 -18.85 -5.43
CA THR A 123 1.25 -18.50 -5.74
C THR A 123 1.40 -16.99 -5.95
N VAL A 124 0.52 -16.37 -6.74
CA VAL A 124 0.51 -14.91 -6.94
C VAL A 124 0.27 -14.17 -5.62
N THR A 125 -0.66 -14.67 -4.80
CA THR A 125 -0.95 -14.10 -3.47
C THR A 125 0.26 -14.21 -2.53
N GLY A 126 0.98 -15.33 -2.58
CA GLY A 126 2.22 -15.56 -1.84
C GLY A 126 3.35 -14.64 -2.28
N ASN A 127 3.51 -14.41 -3.59
CA ASN A 127 4.49 -13.45 -4.12
C ASN A 127 4.21 -12.02 -3.64
N ALA A 128 2.93 -11.63 -3.62
CA ALA A 128 2.53 -10.35 -3.05
C ALA A 128 2.78 -10.29 -1.53
N ALA A 129 2.52 -11.36 -0.78
CA ALA A 129 2.84 -11.43 0.65
C ALA A 129 4.36 -11.29 0.89
N ASN A 130 5.19 -11.97 0.09
CA ASN A 130 6.65 -11.85 0.11
C ASN A 130 7.11 -10.41 -0.15
N ALA A 131 6.51 -9.73 -1.13
CA ALA A 131 6.85 -8.35 -1.43
C ALA A 131 6.56 -7.41 -0.25
N ILE A 132 5.41 -7.58 0.41
CA ILE A 132 5.01 -6.78 1.57
C ILE A 132 5.93 -7.08 2.77
N ALA A 133 6.15 -8.37 3.07
CA ALA A 133 6.98 -8.78 4.21
C ALA A 133 8.43 -8.29 4.06
N LEU A 134 9.00 -8.41 2.86
CA LEU A 134 10.34 -7.90 2.55
C LEU A 134 10.44 -6.39 2.76
N ARG A 135 9.46 -5.64 2.21
CA ARG A 135 9.40 -4.18 2.33
C ARG A 135 9.36 -3.76 3.80
N ASN A 136 8.44 -4.34 4.57
CA ASN A 136 8.26 -4.02 5.99
C ASN A 136 9.54 -4.33 6.77
N ALA A 137 10.20 -5.46 6.50
CA ALA A 137 11.44 -5.81 7.17
C ALA A 137 12.57 -4.82 6.87
N VAL A 138 12.73 -4.43 5.60
CA VAL A 138 13.75 -3.45 5.20
C VAL A 138 13.52 -2.09 5.85
N PHE A 139 12.29 -1.59 5.83
CA PHE A 139 11.98 -0.28 6.41
C PHE A 139 11.96 -0.26 7.94
N ALA A 140 11.88 -1.41 8.59
CA ALA A 140 12.12 -1.49 10.04
C ALA A 140 13.61 -1.38 10.41
N VAL A 141 14.52 -1.77 9.52
CA VAL A 141 15.97 -1.70 9.75
C VAL A 141 16.58 -0.39 9.27
N ILE A 142 16.16 0.11 8.11
CA ILE A 142 16.68 1.35 7.52
C ILE A 142 15.92 2.55 8.08
N PRO A 143 16.59 3.59 8.60
CA PRO A 143 15.93 4.79 9.11
C PRO A 143 14.96 5.42 8.11
N GLY A 144 13.72 5.69 8.54
CA GLY A 144 12.66 6.25 7.69
C GLY A 144 13.05 7.54 6.97
N ALA A 145 13.85 8.41 7.61
CA ALA A 145 14.35 9.64 6.98
C ALA A 145 15.13 9.41 5.67
N ILE A 146 15.81 8.26 5.54
CA ILE A 146 16.51 7.87 4.31
C ILE A 146 15.50 7.41 3.26
N VAL A 147 14.58 6.54 3.65
CA VAL A 147 13.52 6.02 2.79
C VAL A 147 12.69 7.18 2.22
N ASP A 148 12.23 8.08 3.08
CA ASP A 148 11.41 9.23 2.71
C ASP A 148 12.14 10.20 1.79
N LYS A 149 13.46 10.32 1.93
CA LYS A 149 14.26 11.22 1.08
C LYS A 149 14.33 10.68 -0.35
N VAL A 150 14.58 9.38 -0.51
CA VAL A 150 14.61 8.74 -1.84
C VAL A 150 13.20 8.68 -2.44
N TYR A 151 12.21 8.33 -1.63
CA TYR A 151 10.81 8.28 -2.06
C TYR A 151 10.33 9.65 -2.57
N ARG A 152 10.57 10.73 -1.82
CA ARG A 152 10.20 12.09 -2.24
C ARG A 152 10.84 12.50 -3.55
N ALA A 153 12.12 12.16 -3.76
CA ALA A 153 12.80 12.46 -5.02
C ALA A 153 12.15 11.72 -6.22
N ALA A 154 11.77 10.45 -6.03
CA ALA A 154 11.01 9.71 -7.04
C ALA A 154 9.64 10.35 -7.31
N GLN A 155 8.89 10.71 -6.27
CA GLN A 155 7.58 11.37 -6.42
C GLN A 155 7.69 12.72 -7.15
N GLN A 156 8.73 13.50 -6.87
CA GLN A 156 9.02 14.75 -7.58
C GLN A 156 9.34 14.52 -9.06
N THR A 157 10.01 13.41 -9.40
CA THR A 157 10.30 13.05 -10.78
C THR A 157 9.02 12.74 -11.57
N ILE A 158 8.06 12.05 -10.96
CA ILE A 158 6.76 11.72 -11.57
C ILE A 158 5.90 12.96 -11.75
N THR A 159 5.82 13.78 -10.70
CA THR A 159 4.92 14.94 -10.65
C THR A 159 5.46 16.16 -11.39
N GLY A 160 6.78 16.24 -11.54
CA GLY A 160 7.48 17.42 -12.03
C GLY A 160 7.59 18.51 -10.96
N ASP A 161 7.97 19.71 -11.38
CA ASP A 161 8.04 20.85 -10.48
C ASP A 161 6.62 21.33 -10.10
N LEU A 162 6.22 21.02 -8.86
CA LEU A 162 4.99 21.49 -8.23
C LEU A 162 5.28 22.43 -7.04
N SER A 163 6.46 23.05 -7.01
CA SER A 163 6.90 23.89 -5.89
C SER A 163 6.05 25.15 -5.72
N ASP A 164 5.42 25.61 -6.81
CA ASP A 164 4.53 26.77 -6.82
C ASP A 164 3.06 26.35 -6.70
N GLU A 165 2.30 27.04 -5.85
CA GLU A 165 0.86 26.81 -5.67
C GLU A 165 0.07 26.91 -6.99
N ASN A 166 0.47 27.83 -7.88
CA ASN A 166 -0.11 27.97 -9.21
C ASN A 166 0.13 26.73 -10.09
N LYS A 167 1.32 26.12 -10.02
CA LYS A 167 1.65 24.90 -10.77
C LYS A 167 0.86 23.70 -10.23
N LEU A 168 0.69 23.63 -8.91
CA LEU A 168 -0.14 22.62 -8.26
C LEU A 168 -1.60 22.69 -8.73
N ILE A 169 -2.19 23.89 -8.73
CA ILE A 169 -3.58 24.10 -9.18
C ILE A 169 -3.71 23.72 -10.67
N GLN A 170 -2.81 24.17 -11.53
CA GLN A 170 -2.82 23.81 -12.95
C GLN A 170 -2.69 22.31 -13.18
N SER A 171 -1.79 21.63 -12.46
CA SER A 171 -1.62 20.18 -12.57
C SER A 171 -2.86 19.43 -12.10
N ARG A 172 -3.51 19.91 -11.04
CA ARG A 172 -4.78 19.36 -10.54
C ARG A 172 -5.89 19.46 -11.59
N GLU A 173 -6.02 20.63 -12.22
CA GLU A 173 -7.03 20.86 -13.26
C GLU A 173 -6.78 20.02 -14.51
N LYS A 174 -5.52 19.92 -14.95
CA LYS A 174 -5.13 19.05 -16.06
C LYS A 174 -5.49 17.60 -15.79
N ALA A 175 -5.24 17.12 -14.57
CA ALA A 175 -5.57 15.75 -14.19
C ALA A 175 -7.08 15.49 -14.21
N ILE A 176 -7.87 16.35 -13.57
CA ILE A 176 -9.34 16.25 -13.56
C ILE A 176 -9.90 16.29 -14.98
N LYS A 177 -9.43 17.23 -15.80
CA LYS A 177 -9.85 17.38 -17.19
C LYS A 177 -9.54 16.13 -18.01
N TYR A 178 -8.34 15.58 -17.87
CA TYR A 178 -7.93 14.36 -18.57
C TYR A 178 -8.84 13.16 -18.22
N PHE A 179 -9.13 12.96 -16.93
CA PHE A 179 -10.03 11.90 -16.48
C PHE A 179 -11.46 12.02 -17.03
N ASN A 180 -11.97 13.26 -17.12
CA ASN A 180 -13.28 13.53 -17.68
C ASN A 180 -13.30 13.28 -19.19
N GLU A 181 -12.35 13.86 -19.94
CA GLU A 181 -12.32 13.79 -21.41
C GLU A 181 -12.02 12.39 -21.94
N GLN A 182 -11.10 11.65 -21.32
CA GLN A 182 -10.66 10.35 -21.83
C GLN A 182 -11.51 9.18 -21.29
N TYR A 183 -12.01 9.30 -20.07
CA TYR A 183 -12.64 8.17 -19.36
C TYR A 183 -14.04 8.46 -18.82
N GLY A 184 -14.56 9.69 -18.99
CA GLY A 184 -15.87 10.08 -18.48
C GLY A 184 -15.97 10.07 -16.95
N ILE A 185 -14.85 10.14 -16.23
CA ILE A 185 -14.82 10.19 -14.77
C ILE A 185 -15.03 11.64 -14.34
N THR A 186 -16.08 11.90 -13.54
CA THR A 186 -16.44 13.27 -13.13
C THR A 186 -15.46 13.84 -12.10
N GLU A 187 -15.46 15.16 -11.92
CA GLU A 187 -14.60 15.81 -10.91
C GLU A 187 -14.85 15.26 -9.50
N GLU A 188 -16.11 15.05 -9.12
CA GLU A 188 -16.48 14.47 -7.83
C GLU A 188 -15.92 13.05 -7.65
N GLU A 189 -15.91 12.27 -8.73
CA GLU A 189 -15.36 10.92 -8.75
C GLU A 189 -13.83 10.92 -8.62
N VAL A 190 -13.14 11.86 -9.28
CA VAL A 190 -11.68 12.04 -9.13
C VAL A 190 -11.31 12.44 -7.69
N ILE A 191 -12.09 13.32 -7.07
CA ILE A 191 -11.88 13.71 -5.66
C ILE A 191 -12.03 12.50 -4.73
N LYS A 192 -13.06 11.67 -4.97
CA LYS A 192 -13.28 10.42 -4.23
C LYS A 192 -12.18 9.39 -4.49
N LEU A 193 -11.66 9.28 -5.71
CA LEU A 193 -10.51 8.41 -6.03
C LEU A 193 -9.27 8.79 -5.23
N CYS A 194 -9.09 10.08 -4.92
CA CYS A 194 -8.02 10.55 -4.05
C CYS A 194 -8.31 10.35 -2.55
N GLY A 195 -9.49 9.82 -2.18
CA GLY A 195 -9.93 9.71 -0.79
C GLY A 195 -10.14 11.07 -0.10
N LYS A 196 -10.38 12.13 -0.88
CA LYS A 196 -10.58 13.50 -0.37
C LYS A 196 -12.05 13.90 -0.48
N TYR A 197 -12.38 15.06 0.12
CA TYR A 197 -13.72 15.63 0.08
C TYR A 197 -13.82 16.85 -0.85
N THR A 198 -12.71 17.55 -1.07
CA THR A 198 -12.68 18.77 -1.88
C THR A 198 -11.50 18.79 -2.84
N LYS A 199 -11.65 19.48 -3.98
CA LYS A 199 -10.57 19.72 -4.95
C LYS A 199 -9.33 20.32 -4.27
N ALA A 200 -9.52 21.22 -3.30
CA ALA A 200 -8.43 21.90 -2.59
C ALA A 200 -7.47 20.95 -1.85
N GLN A 201 -7.95 19.77 -1.42
CA GLN A 201 -7.18 18.78 -0.66
C GLN A 201 -6.27 17.89 -1.52
N ILE A 202 -6.32 18.02 -2.85
CA ILE A 202 -5.47 17.24 -3.77
C ILE A 202 -4.08 17.89 -3.80
N CYS A 203 -3.12 17.33 -3.08
CA CYS A 203 -1.74 17.80 -3.04
C CYS A 203 -0.87 17.05 -4.05
N ALA A 204 0.45 17.28 -4.01
CA ALA A 204 1.40 16.63 -4.92
C ALA A 204 1.33 15.08 -4.85
N SER A 205 1.11 14.51 -3.66
CA SER A 205 0.92 13.08 -3.43
C SER A 205 -0.27 12.52 -4.22
N GLU A 206 -1.42 13.20 -4.17
CA GLU A 206 -2.62 12.79 -4.89
C GLU A 206 -2.47 12.99 -6.40
N ILE A 207 -1.70 13.98 -6.84
CA ILE A 207 -1.37 14.13 -8.28
C ILE A 207 -0.51 12.98 -8.77
N ALA A 208 0.46 12.52 -7.98
CA ALA A 208 1.25 11.33 -8.31
C ALA A 208 0.36 10.09 -8.43
N LEU A 209 -0.54 9.90 -7.45
CA LEU A 209 -1.55 8.83 -7.49
C LEU A 209 -2.40 8.87 -8.76
N LEU A 210 -2.93 10.04 -9.11
CA LEU A 210 -3.75 10.24 -10.30
C LEU A 210 -2.96 9.94 -11.58
N ARG A 211 -1.69 10.31 -11.66
CA ARG A 211 -0.81 9.95 -12.80
C ARG A 211 -0.60 8.45 -12.92
N GLY A 212 -0.35 7.77 -11.80
CA GLY A 212 -0.24 6.31 -11.78
C GLY A 212 -1.53 5.63 -12.26
N MET A 213 -2.70 6.12 -11.83
CA MET A 213 -4.00 5.64 -12.32
C MET A 213 -4.19 5.89 -13.83
N MET A 214 -3.80 7.06 -14.34
CA MET A 214 -3.84 7.36 -15.78
C MET A 214 -2.96 6.39 -16.58
N GLN A 215 -1.77 6.08 -16.07
CA GLN A 215 -0.84 5.17 -16.74
C GLN A 215 -1.41 3.74 -16.77
N ALA A 216 -1.91 3.24 -15.64
CA ALA A 216 -2.55 1.92 -15.58
C ALA A 216 -3.77 1.80 -16.51
N LEU A 217 -4.57 2.86 -16.65
CA LEU A 217 -5.69 2.91 -17.61
C LEU A 217 -5.21 2.93 -19.06
N ARG A 218 -4.10 3.61 -19.35
CA ARG A 218 -3.53 3.68 -20.71
C ARG A 218 -2.94 2.35 -21.14
N ASP A 219 -2.28 1.66 -20.22
CA ASP A 219 -1.60 0.40 -20.48
C ASP A 219 -2.57 -0.80 -20.47
N GLY A 220 -3.81 -0.58 -20.01
CA GLY A 220 -4.86 -1.61 -19.93
C GLY A 220 -4.75 -2.52 -18.71
N ASP A 221 -3.86 -2.22 -17.77
CA ASP A 221 -3.68 -2.94 -16.50
C ASP A 221 -4.90 -2.79 -15.58
N THR A 222 -5.69 -1.73 -15.76
CA THR A 222 -6.95 -1.52 -15.05
C THR A 222 -8.02 -0.98 -16.00
N THR A 223 -9.29 -1.19 -15.64
CA THR A 223 -10.42 -0.62 -16.37
C THR A 223 -11.08 0.49 -15.56
N VAL A 224 -11.83 1.37 -16.24
CA VAL A 224 -12.62 2.42 -15.57
C VAL A 224 -13.61 1.80 -14.58
N GLU A 225 -14.22 0.66 -14.91
CA GLU A 225 -15.14 -0.04 -14.02
C GLU A 225 -14.43 -0.56 -12.77
N ASP A 226 -13.25 -1.17 -12.91
CA ASP A 226 -12.47 -1.67 -11.77
C ASP A 226 -12.03 -0.53 -10.84
N LEU A 227 -11.57 0.57 -11.44
CA LEU A 227 -11.13 1.76 -10.70
C LEU A 227 -12.29 2.40 -9.93
N MET A 228 -13.48 2.45 -10.55
CA MET A 228 -14.66 3.10 -9.99
C MET A 228 -15.53 2.20 -9.14
N SER A 229 -15.39 0.87 -9.22
CA SER A 229 -16.18 -0.09 -8.45
C SER A 229 -16.20 0.19 -6.94
N PRO A 230 -15.06 0.53 -6.29
CA PRO A 230 -15.06 0.89 -4.86
C PRO A 230 -15.92 2.11 -4.53
N ILE A 231 -16.06 3.04 -5.47
CA ILE A 231 -16.77 4.32 -5.27
C ILE A 231 -18.24 4.17 -5.68
N ARG A 232 -18.51 3.68 -6.89
CA ARG A 232 -19.85 3.55 -7.49
C ARG A 232 -20.66 2.39 -6.92
N ASN A 233 -20.01 1.35 -6.39
CA ASN A 233 -20.67 0.17 -5.81
C ASN A 233 -20.61 0.12 -4.27
N SER A 234 -20.10 1.17 -3.61
CA SER A 234 -20.15 1.30 -2.14
C SER A 234 -21.60 1.30 -1.63
N LYS A 235 -21.82 0.87 -0.38
CA LYS A 235 -23.16 0.90 0.26
C LYS A 235 -23.75 2.31 0.26
N GLU A 236 -22.92 3.34 0.42
CA GLU A 236 -23.29 4.75 0.36
C GLU A 236 -23.71 5.19 -1.06
N ALA A 237 -23.01 4.73 -2.11
CA ALA A 237 -23.38 4.99 -3.49
C ALA A 237 -24.67 4.26 -3.92
N LYS A 238 -24.92 3.07 -3.38
CA LYS A 238 -26.18 2.34 -3.60
C LYS A 238 -27.36 2.99 -2.86
N SER A 239 -27.16 3.44 -1.62
CA SER A 239 -28.15 4.19 -0.85
C SER A 239 -28.50 5.51 -1.53
N SER A 240 -27.50 6.31 -1.92
CA SER A 240 -27.72 7.59 -2.63
C SER A 240 -28.39 7.41 -3.99
N LYS A 241 -28.02 6.40 -4.80
CA LYS A 241 -28.75 6.08 -6.04
C LYS A 241 -30.19 5.67 -5.79
N LEU A 242 -30.46 4.91 -4.73
CA LEU A 242 -31.83 4.54 -4.34
C LEU A 242 -32.63 5.77 -3.88
N THR A 243 -32.01 6.71 -3.16
CA THR A 243 -32.63 7.99 -2.75
C THR A 243 -32.84 8.95 -3.92
N GLU A 244 -31.91 9.01 -4.89
CA GLU A 244 -32.06 9.79 -6.12
C GLU A 244 -33.13 9.20 -7.05
N MET A 245 -33.21 7.87 -7.16
CA MET A 245 -34.30 7.21 -7.89
C MET A 245 -35.64 7.39 -7.19
N ALA A 246 -35.68 7.31 -5.85
CA ALA A 246 -36.90 7.55 -5.06
C ALA A 246 -37.35 9.03 -5.14
N SER A 247 -36.43 10.00 -5.14
CA SER A 247 -36.76 11.42 -5.30
C SER A 247 -37.19 11.77 -6.73
N ARG A 248 -36.57 11.17 -7.76
CA ARG A 248 -37.04 11.26 -9.15
C ARG A 248 -38.40 10.59 -9.37
N ALA A 249 -38.70 9.50 -8.66
CA ALA A 249 -40.01 8.86 -8.67
C ALA A 249 -41.05 9.67 -7.89
N ALA A 250 -40.68 10.27 -6.75
CA ALA A 250 -41.54 11.14 -5.96
C ALA A 250 -41.90 12.45 -6.69
N ALA A 251 -41.01 12.98 -7.53
CA ALA A 251 -41.29 14.13 -8.40
C ALA A 251 -42.32 13.84 -9.51
N LYS A 252 -42.63 12.56 -9.80
CA LYS A 252 -43.63 12.12 -10.80
C LYS A 252 -44.90 11.49 -10.20
N GLY A 253 -45.03 11.38 -8.88
CA GLY A 253 -46.14 10.64 -8.27
C GLY A 253 -46.51 11.12 -6.87
N ALA A 254 -47.26 12.22 -6.78
CA ALA A 254 -47.91 12.62 -5.55
C ALA A 254 -49.18 11.78 -5.31
N LYS A 255 -49.09 10.73 -4.48
CA LYS A 255 -50.16 10.30 -3.55
C LYS A 255 -49.70 9.17 -2.61
N LYS A 256 -49.73 9.48 -1.29
CA LYS A 256 -50.00 8.65 -0.08
C LYS A 256 -49.66 7.14 -0.15
N THR A 257 -48.92 6.53 0.79
CA THR A 257 -49.22 6.44 2.24
C THR A 257 -48.00 5.97 3.05
N THR A 258 -48.03 6.32 4.34
CA THR A 258 -47.15 6.01 5.48
C THR A 258 -46.95 4.53 5.84
N ALA A 259 -45.74 4.15 6.27
CA ALA A 259 -45.49 3.17 7.33
C ALA A 259 -44.09 3.36 7.97
N LYS A 260 -44.02 3.08 9.28
CA LYS A 260 -42.97 3.37 10.27
C LYS A 260 -41.73 2.45 10.20
N PRO A 261 -40.61 2.83 10.85
CA PRO A 261 -39.30 2.18 10.73
C PRO A 261 -39.16 0.94 11.64
N VAL A 262 -38.36 -0.03 11.20
CA VAL A 262 -37.90 -1.16 12.00
C VAL A 262 -36.42 -0.96 12.28
N GLU A 263 -36.09 -0.84 13.57
CA GLU A 263 -34.76 -0.91 14.18
C GLU A 263 -34.23 -2.36 14.21
N GLU A 264 -32.96 -2.48 14.59
CA GLU A 264 -32.11 -3.66 14.80
C GLU A 264 -31.36 -4.16 13.56
N SER A 265 -30.06 -4.44 13.62
CA SER A 265 -29.14 -4.55 14.76
C SER A 265 -27.70 -4.39 14.28
N GLU A 266 -26.90 -3.69 15.07
CA GLU A 266 -25.44 -3.64 14.96
C GLU A 266 -24.87 -4.93 15.55
N ASP A 267 -24.27 -5.78 14.71
CA ASP A 267 -23.07 -6.49 15.13
C ASP A 267 -22.25 -6.89 13.90
N ALA A 268 -21.10 -6.24 13.72
CA ALA A 268 -20.06 -6.67 12.80
C ALA A 268 -18.71 -6.19 13.32
N ALA A 269 -17.92 -7.17 13.77
CA ALA A 269 -16.54 -6.99 14.22
C ALA A 269 -15.75 -6.08 13.28
N LYS A 270 -15.22 -4.98 13.83
CA LYS A 270 -14.35 -4.05 13.10
C LYS A 270 -12.99 -4.72 12.85
N GLU A 271 -12.74 -5.12 11.61
CA GLU A 271 -11.38 -5.39 11.13
C GLU A 271 -10.54 -4.10 11.24
N THR A 272 -9.52 -4.11 12.09
CA THR A 272 -8.54 -3.01 12.17
C THR A 272 -7.53 -3.14 11.04
N VAL A 273 -7.53 -2.18 10.11
CA VAL A 273 -6.58 -2.10 9.00
C VAL A 273 -5.44 -1.17 9.36
N ASP A 274 -4.20 -1.60 9.14
CA ASP A 274 -3.02 -0.76 9.28
C ASP A 274 -2.99 0.32 8.19
N THR A 275 -2.97 1.60 8.59
CA THR A 275 -3.12 2.73 7.68
C THR A 275 -1.89 2.99 6.80
N GLU A 276 -0.72 2.48 7.19
CA GLU A 276 0.51 2.63 6.41
C GLU A 276 0.72 1.43 5.48
N THR A 277 0.53 0.21 5.99
CA THR A 277 0.83 -0.99 5.21
C THR A 277 -0.36 -1.57 4.47
N GLY A 278 -1.59 -1.19 4.86
CA GLY A 278 -2.82 -1.75 4.33
C GLY A 278 -3.07 -3.18 4.79
N GLU A 279 -2.44 -3.67 5.86
CA GLU A 279 -2.63 -5.02 6.40
C GLU A 279 -3.89 -5.14 7.28
N VAL A 280 -4.53 -6.32 7.32
CA VAL A 280 -5.59 -6.60 8.30
C VAL A 280 -4.94 -7.16 9.56
N LYS A 281 -5.13 -6.50 10.71
CA LYS A 281 -4.83 -7.10 12.01
C LYS A 281 -6.07 -7.87 12.46
N THR A 282 -5.99 -9.19 12.47
CA THR A 282 -6.98 -10.02 13.17
C THR A 282 -6.76 -9.82 14.67
N THR A 283 -7.73 -9.25 15.38
CA THR A 283 -7.72 -9.26 16.84
C THR A 283 -7.86 -10.70 17.29
N ASP A 284 -6.76 -11.30 17.74
CA ASP A 284 -6.80 -12.57 18.44
C ASP A 284 -7.45 -12.31 19.80
N SER A 285 -8.73 -12.65 19.94
CA SER A 285 -9.37 -12.79 21.24
C SER A 285 -8.90 -14.10 21.87
N GLY A 286 -7.61 -14.16 22.20
CA GLY A 286 -7.01 -15.18 23.04
C GLY A 286 -6.84 -14.60 24.43
N GLU A 287 -7.54 -15.15 25.42
CA GLU A 287 -7.26 -14.88 26.84
C GLU A 287 -5.76 -15.08 27.12
N PRO A 288 -5.14 -14.25 27.99
CA PRO A 288 -3.73 -14.41 28.30
C PRO A 288 -3.52 -15.72 29.05
N MET A 289 -2.88 -16.69 28.38
CA MET A 289 -2.35 -17.89 29.03
C MET A 289 -1.28 -17.45 30.03
N GLN A 290 -1.65 -17.48 31.30
CA GLN A 290 -0.77 -17.18 32.42
C GLN A 290 0.31 -18.28 32.49
N ALA A 291 1.57 -17.91 32.23
CA ALA A 291 2.70 -18.81 32.38
C ALA A 291 2.80 -19.27 33.86
N PRO A 292 3.06 -20.56 34.14
CA PRO A 292 3.32 -21.00 35.49
C PRO A 292 4.64 -20.38 35.98
N ASN A 293 4.54 -19.67 37.10
CA ASN A 293 5.64 -19.03 37.79
C ASN A 293 6.68 -20.11 38.22
N PRO A 294 7.99 -19.96 37.93
CA PRO A 294 8.98 -20.87 38.47
C PRO A 294 9.11 -20.65 39.98
N GLN A 295 8.74 -21.65 40.78
CA GLN A 295 9.09 -21.70 42.19
C GLN A 295 10.59 -22.04 42.32
N ILE A 296 11.27 -21.16 43.07
CA ILE A 296 12.57 -21.25 43.78
C ILE A 296 13.39 -22.51 43.51
#